data_AF-A0A536SB50-F1
#
_entry.id   AF-A0A536SB50-F1
#
_cell.length_a   1.000
_cell.length_b   1.000
_cell.length_c   1.000
_cell.angle_alpha   90.00
_cell.angle_beta   90.00
_cell.angle_gamma   90.00
#
_symmetry.space_group_name_H-M   'P 1'
#
loop_
_entity.id
_entity.type
_entity.pdbx_description
1 polymer ?
#
loop_
_entity_poly.entity_id
_entity_poly.type
_entity_poly.pdbx_seq_one_letter_code
_entity_poly.pdbx_strand_id
1 'polypeptide(L)'
;MRALRQAFRHAPDGGQHARQAHRAFDVRRRRRIAPPADVRGLPRRRHDGKQGRDFDRRSQAVSATVTPVRFQLPEVPEDQARAGYYALLARLYYAGPDAPLLESIARADEIVAGGEGSGLASAWNALSAAARAMDAEAACLEYDEVFVGTGKAEVTPYATFYLAETGREKILVRLKNDLAAMGLARTDRSREPEDHVAGLFEVMRHLISQGSEDAALQKQRDFFGRYVGPFFPVFCVAISKSDKSNFYKYVAGFSRAFLLVETEVLKVF
;
A
#
# COMPACT_ATOMS: atom_id res chain seq x y z
N MET A 1 9.76 -17.32 -9.26
CA MET A 1 10.60 -16.22 -9.81
C MET A 1 10.62 -16.11 -11.33
N ARG A 2 10.57 -17.20 -12.12
CA ARG A 2 10.52 -17.12 -13.60
C ARG A 2 9.10 -16.84 -14.15
N ALA A 3 8.05 -17.23 -13.43
CA ALA A 3 6.65 -17.07 -13.83
C ALA A 3 6.17 -15.61 -13.90
N LEU A 4 6.46 -14.78 -12.89
CA LEU A 4 6.11 -13.35 -12.90
C LEU A 4 6.89 -12.57 -13.97
N ARG A 5 8.14 -12.94 -14.23
CA ARG A 5 8.98 -12.35 -15.30
C ARG A 5 8.49 -12.62 -16.73
N GLN A 6 7.55 -13.54 -16.96
CA GLN A 6 6.96 -13.77 -18.28
C GLN A 6 5.71 -12.93 -18.52
N ALA A 7 4.93 -12.63 -17.48
CA ALA A 7 3.75 -11.75 -17.61
C ALA A 7 4.13 -10.26 -17.77
N PHE A 8 5.25 -9.82 -17.18
CA PHE A 8 5.67 -8.41 -17.19
C PHE A 8 6.59 -8.00 -18.36
N ARG A 9 6.86 -8.90 -19.32
CA ARG A 9 7.87 -8.65 -20.37
C ARG A 9 7.43 -7.72 -21.51
N HIS A 10 6.22 -7.17 -21.46
CA HIS A 10 5.65 -6.32 -22.51
C HIS A 10 5.04 -4.99 -22.04
N ALA A 11 5.38 -4.50 -20.84
CA ALA A 11 5.00 -3.15 -20.43
C ALA A 11 5.96 -2.11 -21.07
N PRO A 12 5.46 -1.08 -21.79
CA PRO A 12 6.32 -0.09 -22.43
C PRO A 12 6.89 0.93 -21.43
N ASP A 13 8.09 1.43 -21.74
CA ASP A 13 8.70 2.61 -21.15
C ASP A 13 7.84 3.86 -21.42
N GLY A 14 6.90 4.14 -20.52
CA GLY A 14 6.04 5.32 -20.53
C GLY A 14 6.62 6.46 -19.70
N GLY A 15 7.76 7.01 -20.12
CA GLY A 15 8.31 8.22 -19.54
C GLY A 15 7.48 9.47 -19.90
N GLN A 16 7.14 10.24 -18.87
CA GLN A 16 6.76 11.66 -18.87
C GLN A 16 5.27 12.00 -19.11
N HIS A 17 4.76 12.81 -18.16
CA HIS A 17 3.48 13.53 -18.11
C HIS A 17 2.31 12.85 -17.39
N ALA A 18 2.31 12.94 -16.05
CA ALA A 18 1.09 13.15 -15.27
C ALA A 18 1.42 13.95 -13.99
N ARG A 19 1.28 15.27 -14.08
CA ARG A 19 1.27 16.17 -12.92
C ARG A 19 -0.12 16.12 -12.27
N GLN A 20 -0.12 16.10 -10.94
CA GLN A 20 -1.21 16.47 -10.02
C GLN A 20 -2.52 15.68 -10.17
N ALA A 21 -2.57 14.50 -9.55
CA ALA A 21 -3.80 13.96 -8.98
C ALA A 21 -3.68 14.00 -7.45
N HIS A 22 -4.73 14.48 -6.78
CA HIS A 22 -4.78 14.70 -5.34
C HIS A 22 -4.57 13.38 -4.57
N ARG A 23 -3.54 13.36 -3.71
CA ARG A 23 -3.18 12.22 -2.85
C ARG A 23 -4.29 11.92 -1.84
N ALA A 24 -4.87 10.73 -1.90
CA ALA A 24 -5.63 10.15 -0.79
C ALA A 24 -4.67 9.36 0.11
N PHE A 25 -4.57 9.80 1.38
CA PHE A 25 -3.88 9.21 2.54
C PHE A 25 -2.34 9.24 2.55
N ASP A 26 -1.81 10.02 3.50
CA ASP A 26 -0.39 10.22 3.79
C ASP A 26 -0.09 9.63 5.18
N VAL A 27 0.75 8.60 5.24
CA VAL A 27 1.21 7.99 6.51
C VAL A 27 2.35 8.85 7.05
N ARG A 28 2.11 9.61 8.12
CA ARG A 28 3.10 10.56 8.65
C ARG A 28 4.04 9.93 9.69
N ARG A 29 5.35 10.12 9.47
CA ARG A 29 6.41 9.98 10.48
C ARG A 29 6.38 11.20 11.42
N ARG A 30 6.34 11.02 12.74
CA ARG A 30 6.36 12.13 13.71
C ARG A 30 7.74 12.84 13.74
N ARG A 31 7.74 14.18 13.66
CA ARG A 31 8.88 15.07 13.98
C ARG A 31 8.57 15.80 15.29
N ARG A 32 9.52 15.83 16.23
CA ARG A 32 9.43 16.62 17.49
C ARG A 32 9.81 18.08 17.23
N ILE A 33 9.09 19.01 17.84
CA ILE A 33 9.40 20.45 17.90
C ILE A 33 9.60 20.84 19.38
N ALA A 34 10.54 21.73 19.66
CA ALA A 34 10.64 22.51 20.91
C ALA A 34 11.08 23.97 20.61
N PRO A 35 10.80 24.95 21.48
CA PRO A 35 10.56 26.37 21.13
C PRO A 35 11.78 27.32 21.33
N PRO A 36 11.67 28.63 21.00
CA PRO A 36 12.81 29.55 20.84
C PRO A 36 12.93 30.63 21.95
N ALA A 37 14.03 31.41 21.89
CA ALA A 37 14.28 32.80 22.32
C ALA A 37 15.61 32.94 23.10
N ASP A 38 16.38 34.04 23.12
CA ASP A 38 16.58 35.23 22.28
C ASP A 38 17.74 36.07 22.91
N VAL A 39 18.32 36.98 22.12
CA VAL A 39 19.04 38.25 22.43
C VAL A 39 20.45 38.35 23.08
N ARG A 40 21.23 39.26 22.47
CA ARG A 40 22.28 40.21 22.96
C ARG A 40 23.73 39.78 22.67
N GLY A 41 24.62 40.59 22.07
CA GLY A 41 24.59 42.02 21.76
C GLY A 41 25.80 42.44 20.90
N LEU A 42 25.68 43.64 20.36
CA LEU A 42 26.40 44.32 19.26
C LEU A 42 27.88 44.76 19.55
N PRO A 43 28.61 45.34 18.56
CA PRO A 43 30.05 45.19 18.29
C PRO A 43 30.88 46.48 18.51
N ARG A 44 32.22 46.43 18.35
CA ARG A 44 33.10 47.61 18.06
C ARG A 44 34.38 47.18 17.30
N ARG A 45 34.55 47.61 16.02
CA ARG A 45 35.44 48.68 15.46
C ARG A 45 36.95 48.54 15.77
N ARG A 46 37.79 48.23 14.75
CA ARG A 46 38.75 49.10 13.96
C ARG A 46 40.03 49.47 14.75
N HIS A 47 41.28 49.51 14.25
CA HIS A 47 41.85 49.85 12.93
C HIS A 47 43.32 49.31 12.79
N ASP A 48 43.76 49.16 11.53
CA ASP A 48 45.10 49.30 10.92
C ASP A 48 46.36 48.52 11.33
N GLY A 49 46.92 47.81 10.34
CA GLY A 49 48.26 48.16 9.86
C GLY A 49 49.24 47.03 9.53
N LYS A 50 49.58 46.93 8.24
CA LYS A 50 50.83 46.43 7.61
C LYS A 50 50.93 44.97 7.15
N GLN A 51 51.46 44.89 5.94
CA GLN A 51 51.68 43.76 5.04
C GLN A 51 52.87 42.90 5.48
N GLY A 52 52.82 41.62 5.14
CA GLY A 52 53.96 40.70 5.20
C GLY A 52 53.48 39.27 5.01
N ARG A 53 53.64 38.75 3.80
CA ARG A 53 53.35 37.34 3.47
C ARG A 53 54.30 36.44 4.25
N ASP A 54 53.77 35.48 4.98
CA ASP A 54 54.39 34.16 5.09
C ASP A 54 53.34 33.08 5.41
N PHE A 55 53.50 31.94 4.75
CA PHE A 55 52.58 30.81 4.70
C PHE A 55 52.56 30.06 6.03
N ASP A 56 51.38 29.87 6.63
CA ASP A 56 51.22 28.82 7.64
C ASP A 56 49.85 28.10 7.58
N ARG A 57 49.91 26.80 7.81
CA ARG A 57 48.91 25.76 7.56
C ARG A 57 47.58 26.01 8.28
N ARG A 58 46.49 26.17 7.52
CA ARG A 58 45.12 25.92 8.03
C ARG A 58 44.75 24.45 7.82
N SER A 59 44.91 23.64 8.86
CA SER A 59 44.13 22.42 9.03
C SER A 59 42.70 22.81 9.41
N GLN A 60 41.86 23.05 8.40
CA GLN A 60 40.42 23.12 8.58
C GLN A 60 39.91 21.68 8.63
N ALA A 61 39.64 21.17 9.84
CA ALA A 61 38.91 19.93 10.02
C ALA A 61 37.48 20.14 9.53
N VAL A 62 37.22 19.77 8.27
CA VAL A 62 35.87 19.68 7.73
C VAL A 62 35.25 18.42 8.33
N SER A 63 34.49 18.59 9.41
CA SER A 63 33.70 17.50 9.97
C SER A 63 32.57 17.19 8.99
N ALA A 64 32.83 16.33 8.02
CA ALA A 64 31.83 15.81 7.11
C ALA A 64 30.93 14.87 7.91
N THR A 65 29.78 15.37 8.35
CA THR A 65 28.70 14.49 8.78
C THR A 65 28.21 13.78 7.52
N VAL A 66 28.72 12.57 7.29
CA VAL A 66 28.21 11.68 6.24
C VAL A 66 26.78 11.32 6.65
N THR A 67 25.82 12.07 6.14
CA THR A 67 24.44 11.62 6.12
C THR A 67 24.45 10.40 5.20
N PRO A 68 24.11 9.20 5.68
CA PRO A 68 24.06 8.05 4.78
C PRO A 68 23.05 8.39 3.69
N VAL A 69 23.53 8.48 2.46
CA VAL A 69 22.68 8.49 1.28
C VAL A 69 21.93 7.17 1.35
N ARG A 70 20.64 7.24 1.69
CA ARG A 70 19.76 6.08 1.57
C ARG A 70 19.66 5.82 0.08
N PHE A 71 20.39 4.83 -0.40
CA PHE A 71 20.11 4.22 -1.69
C PHE A 71 18.71 3.62 -1.58
N GLN A 72 17.73 4.31 -2.14
CA GLN A 72 16.48 3.65 -2.51
C GLN A 72 16.81 2.87 -3.77
N LEU A 73 16.87 1.56 -3.64
CA LEU A 73 16.91 0.66 -4.80
C LEU A 73 15.76 1.05 -5.74
N PRO A 74 15.97 0.99 -7.07
CA PRO A 74 14.86 1.15 -8.00
C PRO A 74 13.76 0.16 -7.63
N GLU A 75 12.53 0.65 -7.44
CA GLU A 75 11.38 -0.24 -7.29
C GLU A 75 11.34 -1.17 -8.51
N VAL A 76 11.44 -2.48 -8.27
CA VAL A 76 11.39 -3.46 -9.36
C VAL A 76 9.98 -3.38 -9.95
N PRO A 77 9.80 -3.43 -11.29
CA PRO A 77 8.47 -3.33 -11.92
C PRO A 77 7.40 -4.25 -11.31
N GLU A 78 7.84 -5.41 -10.81
CA GLU A 78 7.00 -6.37 -10.08
C GLU A 78 6.46 -5.81 -8.74
N ASP A 79 7.30 -5.15 -7.94
CA ASP A 79 6.88 -4.55 -6.66
C ASP A 79 5.93 -3.38 -6.87
N GLN A 80 6.15 -2.59 -7.92
CA GLN A 80 5.23 -1.52 -8.29
C GLN A 80 3.85 -2.07 -8.68
N ALA A 81 3.81 -3.17 -9.43
CA ALA A 81 2.56 -3.83 -9.80
C ALA A 81 1.84 -4.42 -8.56
N ARG A 82 2.57 -5.12 -7.68
CA ARG A 82 2.04 -5.66 -6.41
C ARG A 82 1.45 -4.54 -5.55
N ALA A 83 2.21 -3.47 -5.35
CA ALA A 83 1.75 -2.29 -4.61
C ALA A 83 0.52 -1.64 -5.26
N GLY A 84 0.48 -1.58 -6.60
CA GLY A 84 -0.66 -1.08 -7.36
C GLY A 84 -1.93 -1.92 -7.14
N TYR A 85 -1.83 -3.24 -7.15
CA TYR A 85 -2.98 -4.12 -6.88
C TYR A 85 -3.48 -4.01 -5.45
N TYR A 86 -2.59 -3.94 -4.45
CA TYR A 86 -3.02 -3.65 -3.08
C TYR A 86 -3.72 -2.28 -2.96
N ALA A 87 -3.22 -1.25 -3.66
CA ALA A 87 -3.86 0.07 -3.67
C ALA A 87 -5.28 0.02 -4.26
N LEU A 88 -5.43 -0.67 -5.40
CA LEU A 88 -6.71 -0.85 -6.07
C LEU A 88 -7.71 -1.57 -5.16
N LEU A 89 -7.31 -2.71 -4.59
CA LEU A 89 -8.17 -3.49 -3.70
C LEU A 89 -8.53 -2.70 -2.43
N ALA A 90 -7.58 -1.96 -1.85
CA ALA A 90 -7.87 -1.10 -0.71
C ALA A 90 -8.93 -0.05 -1.04
N ARG A 91 -8.81 0.63 -2.20
CA ARG A 91 -9.80 1.62 -2.66
C ARG A 91 -11.18 1.01 -2.88
N LEU A 92 -11.25 -0.17 -3.48
CA LEU A 92 -12.50 -0.87 -3.76
C LEU A 92 -13.21 -1.33 -2.48
N TYR A 93 -12.48 -1.88 -1.50
CA TYR A 93 -13.09 -2.36 -0.26
C TYR A 93 -13.40 -1.25 0.76
N TYR A 94 -12.77 -0.07 0.65
CA TYR A 94 -12.99 1.03 1.59
C TYR A 94 -14.21 1.89 1.29
N ALA A 95 -14.56 2.11 0.02
CA ALA A 95 -15.59 3.09 -0.34
C ALA A 95 -16.30 2.82 -1.68
N GLY A 96 -16.25 1.60 -2.22
CA GLY A 96 -16.90 1.32 -3.50
C GLY A 96 -16.17 1.89 -4.72
N PRO A 97 -16.39 1.37 -5.93
CA PRO A 97 -15.89 2.02 -7.13
C PRO A 97 -16.68 3.30 -7.47
N ASP A 98 -15.99 4.31 -7.99
CA ASP A 98 -16.60 5.47 -8.65
C ASP A 98 -16.36 5.42 -10.16
N ALA A 99 -17.03 6.28 -10.93
CA ALA A 99 -16.89 6.29 -12.39
C ALA A 99 -15.43 6.43 -12.86
N PRO A 100 -14.60 7.34 -12.31
CA PRO A 100 -13.17 7.40 -12.67
C PRO A 100 -12.39 6.11 -12.39
N LEU A 101 -12.68 5.42 -11.29
CA LEU A 101 -12.02 4.16 -10.97
C LEU A 101 -12.45 3.05 -11.94
N LEU A 102 -13.74 2.91 -12.23
CA LEU A 102 -14.23 1.94 -13.21
C LEU A 102 -13.61 2.19 -14.58
N GLU A 103 -13.56 3.44 -15.04
CA GLU A 103 -12.94 3.83 -16.30
C GLU A 103 -11.44 3.49 -16.33
N SER A 104 -10.74 3.71 -15.21
CA SER A 104 -9.32 3.38 -15.07
C SER A 104 -9.07 1.87 -15.17
N ILE A 105 -9.90 1.05 -14.52
CA ILE A 105 -9.82 -0.42 -14.59
C ILE A 105 -10.18 -0.91 -16.01
N ALA A 106 -11.21 -0.33 -16.62
CA ALA A 106 -11.71 -0.67 -17.94
C ALA A 106 -10.69 -0.43 -19.06
N ARG A 107 -9.88 0.63 -18.93
CA ARG A 107 -8.82 1.03 -19.86
C ARG A 107 -7.46 0.39 -19.60
N ALA A 108 -7.29 -0.24 -18.44
CA ALA A 108 -6.02 -0.87 -18.14
C ALA A 108 -5.76 -2.05 -19.08
N ASP A 109 -4.49 -2.21 -19.47
CA ASP A 109 -4.09 -3.24 -20.42
C ASP A 109 -4.46 -4.64 -19.91
N GLU A 110 -4.88 -5.49 -20.85
CA GLU A 110 -5.09 -6.89 -20.56
C GLU A 110 -3.75 -7.57 -20.27
N ILE A 111 -3.75 -8.47 -19.30
CA ILE A 111 -2.57 -9.27 -19.00
C ILE A 111 -2.58 -10.47 -19.95
N VAL A 112 -1.52 -10.63 -20.73
CA VAL A 112 -1.34 -11.80 -21.59
C VAL A 112 -1.10 -13.03 -20.71
N ALA A 113 -2.00 -14.00 -20.79
CA ALA A 113 -1.88 -15.24 -20.04
C ALA A 113 -0.67 -16.07 -20.52
N GLY A 114 0.26 -16.34 -19.62
CA GLY A 114 1.40 -17.23 -19.87
C GLY A 114 1.93 -17.87 -18.58
N GLY A 115 2.16 -19.18 -18.60
CA GLY A 115 2.74 -19.93 -17.48
C GLY A 115 1.86 -19.97 -16.22
N GLU A 116 2.49 -20.02 -15.04
CA GLU A 116 1.84 -20.10 -13.71
C GLU A 116 0.98 -18.85 -13.39
N GLY A 117 1.15 -17.73 -14.11
CA GLY A 117 0.37 -16.49 -13.93
C GLY A 117 -0.99 -16.45 -14.65
N SER A 118 -1.38 -17.54 -15.32
CA SER A 118 -2.62 -17.60 -16.12
C SER A 118 -3.90 -17.30 -15.31
N GLY A 119 -3.96 -17.74 -14.06
CA GLY A 119 -5.12 -17.51 -13.18
C GLY A 119 -5.31 -16.04 -12.82
N LEU A 120 -4.21 -15.33 -12.49
CA LEU A 120 -4.24 -13.89 -12.18
C LEU A 120 -4.61 -13.08 -13.42
N ALA A 121 -4.00 -13.40 -14.57
CA ALA A 121 -4.30 -12.74 -15.85
C ALA A 121 -5.79 -12.87 -16.23
N SER A 122 -6.34 -14.09 -16.13
CA SER A 122 -7.76 -14.33 -16.40
C SER A 122 -8.67 -13.55 -15.45
N ALA A 123 -8.36 -13.53 -14.15
CA ALA A 123 -9.17 -12.81 -13.17
C ALA A 123 -9.11 -11.28 -13.37
N TRP A 124 -7.95 -10.74 -13.74
CA TRP A 124 -7.79 -9.33 -14.11
C TRP A 124 -8.62 -8.97 -15.34
N ASN A 125 -8.49 -9.74 -16.43
CA ASN A 125 -9.22 -9.46 -17.67
C ASN A 125 -10.74 -9.57 -17.46
N ALA A 126 -11.20 -10.48 -16.59
CA ALA A 126 -12.60 -10.57 -16.20
C ALA A 126 -13.08 -9.35 -15.40
N LEU A 127 -12.27 -8.85 -14.44
CA LEU A 127 -12.55 -7.62 -13.71
C LEU A 127 -12.59 -6.41 -14.65
N SER A 128 -11.65 -6.28 -15.58
CA SER A 128 -11.63 -5.19 -16.57
C SER A 128 -12.84 -5.24 -17.50
N ALA A 129 -13.26 -6.43 -17.94
CA ALA A 129 -14.47 -6.60 -18.72
C ALA A 129 -15.73 -6.23 -17.92
N ALA A 130 -15.81 -6.63 -16.65
CA ALA A 130 -16.91 -6.24 -15.77
C ALA A 130 -16.94 -4.72 -15.55
N ALA A 131 -15.80 -4.08 -15.33
CA ALA A 131 -15.69 -2.64 -15.16
C ALA A 131 -16.14 -1.87 -16.41
N ARG A 132 -15.86 -2.38 -17.61
CA ARG A 132 -16.36 -1.80 -18.89
C ARG A 132 -17.87 -1.83 -19.02
N ALA A 133 -18.52 -2.84 -18.45
CA ALA A 133 -19.97 -3.03 -18.55
C ALA A 133 -20.75 -2.45 -17.36
N MET A 134 -20.05 -2.04 -16.30
CA MET A 134 -20.65 -1.64 -15.04
C MET A 134 -21.03 -0.16 -15.02
N ASP A 135 -22.24 0.13 -14.54
CA ASP A 135 -22.66 1.49 -14.22
C ASP A 135 -22.16 1.89 -12.82
N ALA A 136 -21.68 3.14 -12.70
CA ALA A 136 -21.03 3.60 -11.47
C ALA A 136 -22.01 3.77 -10.29
N GLU A 137 -23.24 4.21 -10.56
CA GLU A 137 -24.26 4.33 -9.51
C GLU A 137 -24.69 2.94 -9.04
N ALA A 138 -24.91 2.02 -9.97
CA ALA A 138 -25.22 0.61 -9.66
C ALA A 138 -24.10 -0.05 -8.83
N ALA A 139 -22.83 0.19 -9.17
CA ALA A 139 -21.70 -0.37 -8.43
C ALA A 139 -21.54 0.22 -7.02
N CYS A 140 -21.87 1.50 -6.83
CA CYS A 140 -21.91 2.14 -5.52
C CYS A 140 -23.05 1.56 -4.66
N LEU A 141 -24.24 1.37 -5.24
CA LEU A 141 -25.37 0.72 -4.57
C LEU A 141 -25.03 -0.72 -4.17
N GLU A 142 -24.40 -1.48 -5.06
CA GLU A 142 -23.91 -2.82 -4.75
C GLU A 142 -22.92 -2.81 -3.57
N TYR A 143 -21.97 -1.88 -3.55
CA TYR A 143 -21.02 -1.76 -2.43
C TYR A 143 -21.76 -1.56 -1.09
N ASP A 144 -22.72 -0.62 -1.08
CA ASP A 144 -23.51 -0.34 0.12
C ASP A 144 -24.34 -1.56 0.54
N GLU A 145 -24.95 -2.27 -0.41
CA GLU A 145 -25.75 -3.45 -0.13
C GLU A 145 -24.95 -4.64 0.42
N VAL A 146 -23.72 -4.82 -0.07
CA VAL A 146 -22.85 -5.95 0.29
C VAL A 146 -22.10 -5.67 1.60
N PHE A 147 -21.47 -4.49 1.75
CA PHE A 147 -20.50 -4.24 2.83
C PHE A 147 -20.99 -3.31 3.94
N VAL A 148 -21.96 -2.44 3.66
CA VAL A 148 -22.45 -1.47 4.65
C VAL A 148 -23.75 -1.98 5.26
N GLY A 149 -24.77 -2.18 4.42
CA GLY A 149 -26.11 -2.60 4.78
C GLY A 149 -26.86 -1.59 5.66
N THR A 150 -28.18 -1.52 5.52
CA THR A 150 -29.04 -0.88 6.53
C THR A 150 -29.35 -1.88 7.65
N GLY A 151 -28.33 -2.30 8.41
CA GLY A 151 -28.47 -3.33 9.46
C GLY A 151 -27.24 -4.23 9.57
N LYS A 152 -27.40 -5.54 9.37
CA LYS A 152 -26.28 -6.48 9.27
C LYS A 152 -25.81 -6.52 7.82
N ALA A 153 -24.58 -6.06 7.56
CA ALA A 153 -23.93 -6.23 6.26
C ALA A 153 -23.94 -7.71 5.85
N GLU A 154 -24.18 -7.97 4.57
CA GLU A 154 -24.20 -9.33 4.03
C GLU A 154 -22.80 -9.96 4.12
N VAL A 155 -21.79 -9.15 3.83
CA VAL A 155 -20.38 -9.48 3.96
C VAL A 155 -19.72 -8.38 4.77
N THR A 156 -18.95 -8.75 5.79
CA THR A 156 -18.26 -7.76 6.61
C THR A 156 -16.84 -7.51 6.10
N PRO A 157 -16.37 -6.26 6.04
CA PRO A 157 -15.01 -5.93 5.60
C PRO A 157 -13.98 -6.04 6.72
N TYR A 158 -14.26 -6.75 7.82
CA TYR A 158 -13.33 -6.93 8.95
C TYR A 158 -12.72 -8.33 8.96
N ALA A 159 -11.39 -8.40 8.89
CA ALA A 159 -10.65 -9.66 8.77
C ALA A 159 -10.93 -10.62 9.93
N THR A 160 -11.04 -10.11 11.16
CA THR A 160 -11.19 -10.97 12.35
C THR A 160 -12.51 -11.73 12.39
N PHE A 161 -13.54 -11.27 11.68
CA PHE A 161 -14.83 -11.98 11.56
C PHE A 161 -14.68 -13.36 10.91
N TYR A 162 -13.75 -13.50 9.96
CA TYR A 162 -13.51 -14.74 9.22
C TYR A 162 -12.57 -15.70 9.95
N LEU A 163 -12.07 -15.30 11.12
CA LEU A 163 -11.20 -16.11 11.96
C LEU A 163 -12.02 -16.80 13.06
N ALA A 164 -11.40 -17.81 13.68
CA ALA A 164 -11.98 -18.48 14.85
C ALA A 164 -12.37 -17.45 15.93
N GLU A 165 -13.55 -17.63 16.52
CA GLU A 165 -14.13 -16.68 17.46
C GLU A 165 -13.29 -16.52 18.73
N THR A 166 -12.71 -17.63 19.22
CA THR A 166 -11.79 -17.62 20.34
C THR A 166 -10.50 -16.89 19.98
N GLY A 167 -10.22 -15.77 20.64
CA GLY A 167 -8.95 -15.04 20.52
C GLY A 167 -8.94 -13.87 19.53
N ARG A 168 -10.07 -13.50 18.92
CA ARG A 168 -10.18 -12.31 18.05
C ARG A 168 -9.63 -11.05 18.71
N GLU A 169 -9.96 -10.81 19.98
CA GLU A 169 -9.45 -9.66 20.74
C GLU A 169 -7.92 -9.64 20.82
N LYS A 170 -7.29 -10.80 21.02
CA LYS A 170 -5.83 -10.92 21.06
C LYS A 170 -5.19 -10.60 19.70
N ILE A 171 -5.87 -10.95 18.61
CA ILE A 171 -5.41 -10.63 17.25
C ILE A 171 -5.46 -9.12 17.02
N LEU A 172 -6.56 -8.45 17.41
CA LEU A 172 -6.69 -6.99 17.28
C LEU A 172 -5.65 -6.23 18.11
N VAL A 173 -5.44 -6.64 19.37
CA VAL A 173 -4.41 -6.04 20.24
C VAL A 173 -3.02 -6.22 19.62
N ARG A 174 -2.72 -7.41 19.11
CA ARG A 174 -1.44 -7.67 18.44
C ARG A 174 -1.27 -6.84 17.18
N LEU A 175 -2.30 -6.75 16.33
CA LEU A 175 -2.29 -5.93 15.12
C LEU A 175 -1.98 -4.46 15.47
N LYS A 176 -2.66 -3.90 16.47
CA LYS A 176 -2.39 -2.54 16.96
C LYS A 176 -0.93 -2.34 17.40
N ASN A 177 -0.39 -3.29 18.17
CA ASN A 177 0.98 -3.23 18.64
C ASN A 177 2.00 -3.34 17.49
N ASP A 178 1.76 -4.24 16.54
CA ASP A 178 2.62 -4.42 15.37
C ASP A 178 2.61 -3.17 14.47
N LEU A 179 1.44 -2.58 14.23
CA LEU A 179 1.31 -1.32 13.50
C LEU A 179 2.06 -0.19 14.21
N ALA A 180 1.90 -0.06 15.52
CA ALA A 180 2.62 0.94 16.32
C ALA A 180 4.14 0.75 16.25
N ALA A 181 4.64 -0.50 16.29
CA ALA A 181 6.06 -0.81 16.14
C ALA A 181 6.61 -0.45 14.74
N MET A 182 5.77 -0.51 13.72
CA MET A 182 6.08 -0.03 12.36
C MET A 182 5.97 1.50 12.22
N GLY A 183 5.54 2.21 13.27
CA GLY A 183 5.28 3.65 13.22
C GLY A 183 4.00 4.00 12.44
N LEU A 184 3.11 3.03 12.27
CA LEU A 184 1.82 3.17 11.61
C LEU A 184 0.73 3.38 12.65
N ALA A 185 -0.20 4.27 12.35
CA ALA A 185 -1.37 4.52 13.17
C ALA A 185 -2.55 4.91 12.27
N ARG A 186 -3.76 4.73 12.79
CA ARG A 186 -4.97 5.26 12.15
C ARG A 186 -4.88 6.77 12.04
N THR A 187 -5.42 7.32 10.96
CA THR A 187 -5.65 8.75 10.86
C THR A 187 -6.87 9.13 11.69
N ASP A 188 -6.90 10.35 12.21
CA ASP A 188 -8.03 10.85 13.02
C ASP A 188 -9.35 10.90 12.24
N ARG A 189 -9.29 10.79 10.91
CA ARG A 189 -10.46 10.75 10.01
C ARG A 189 -11.00 9.33 9.80
N SER A 190 -10.20 8.30 10.04
CA SER A 190 -10.64 6.91 9.85
C SER A 190 -11.43 6.43 11.06
N ARG A 191 -12.70 6.06 10.83
CA ARG A 191 -13.57 5.48 11.85
C ARG A 191 -13.42 3.96 11.96
N GLU A 192 -12.90 3.33 10.90
CA GLU A 192 -12.76 1.88 10.82
C GLU A 192 -11.70 1.33 11.78
N PRO A 193 -11.98 0.20 12.46
CA PRO A 193 -10.98 -0.63 13.14
C PRO A 193 -9.78 -0.99 12.24
N GLU A 194 -8.65 -1.27 12.88
CA GLU A 194 -7.38 -1.58 12.20
C GLU A 194 -7.42 -2.85 11.34
N ASP A 195 -8.35 -3.78 11.61
CA ASP A 195 -8.50 -5.03 10.87
C ASP A 195 -9.46 -4.92 9.66
N HIS A 196 -9.92 -3.70 9.34
CA HIS A 196 -10.61 -3.47 8.08
C HIS A 196 -9.71 -3.86 6.91
N VAL A 197 -10.22 -4.67 5.96
CA VAL A 197 -9.45 -5.27 4.86
C VAL A 197 -8.65 -4.22 4.06
N ALA A 198 -9.28 -3.08 3.75
CA ALA A 198 -8.58 -1.98 3.08
C ALA A 198 -7.35 -1.45 3.86
N GLY A 199 -7.43 -1.37 5.19
CA GLY A 199 -6.32 -0.96 6.03
C GLY A 199 -5.16 -1.95 5.98
N LEU A 200 -5.48 -3.25 6.02
CA LEU A 200 -4.47 -4.31 5.90
C LEU A 200 -3.76 -4.27 4.52
N PHE A 201 -4.50 -4.00 3.45
CA PHE A 201 -3.93 -3.86 2.11
C PHE A 201 -3.06 -2.60 1.96
N GLU A 202 -3.44 -1.48 2.56
CA GLU A 202 -2.58 -0.29 2.63
C GLU A 202 -1.27 -0.55 3.40
N VAL A 203 -1.32 -1.36 4.46
CA VAL A 203 -0.11 -1.75 5.19
C VAL A 203 0.78 -2.63 4.32
N MET A 204 0.23 -3.61 3.59
CA MET A 204 1.01 -4.39 2.62
C MET A 204 1.65 -3.51 1.54
N ARG A 205 0.87 -2.58 0.96
CA ARG A 205 1.38 -1.60 -0.01
C ARG A 205 2.53 -0.78 0.57
N HIS A 206 2.39 -0.32 1.81
CA HIS A 206 3.45 0.39 2.52
C HIS A 206 4.70 -0.48 2.72
N LEU A 207 4.55 -1.73 3.14
CA LEU A 207 5.67 -2.65 3.34
C LEU A 207 6.41 -2.96 2.04
N ILE A 208 5.71 -3.08 0.91
CA ILE A 208 6.32 -3.25 -0.41
C ILE A 208 7.16 -2.02 -0.80
N SER A 209 6.66 -0.80 -0.54
CA SER A 209 7.42 0.44 -0.79
C SER A 209 8.70 0.59 0.05
N GLN A 210 8.87 -0.24 1.10
CA GLN A 210 10.12 -0.28 1.86
C GLN A 210 11.24 -1.08 1.17
N GLY A 211 10.92 -1.76 0.06
CA GLY A 211 11.86 -2.51 -0.78
C GLY A 211 11.73 -4.03 -0.66
N SER A 212 12.61 -4.72 -1.38
CA SER A 212 12.60 -6.18 -1.57
C SER A 212 13.90 -6.86 -1.16
N GLU A 213 14.67 -6.22 -0.28
CA GLU A 213 15.75 -6.88 0.44
C GLU A 213 15.18 -7.90 1.45
N ASP A 214 15.97 -8.91 1.84
CA ASP A 214 15.53 -10.01 2.69
C ASP A 214 14.80 -9.56 3.96
N ALA A 215 15.28 -8.51 4.62
CA ALA A 215 14.64 -7.96 5.82
C ALA A 215 13.28 -7.30 5.54
N ALA A 216 13.12 -6.67 4.38
CA ALA A 216 11.84 -6.08 3.96
C ALA A 216 10.85 -7.17 3.51
N LEU A 217 11.31 -8.16 2.75
CA LEU A 217 10.51 -9.33 2.37
C LEU A 217 10.06 -10.14 3.59
N GLN A 218 10.91 -10.28 4.62
CA GLN A 218 10.52 -10.91 5.88
C GLN A 218 9.35 -10.18 6.53
N LYS A 219 9.37 -8.83 6.57
CA LYS A 219 8.25 -8.05 7.13
C LYS A 219 6.97 -8.21 6.31
N GLN A 220 7.08 -8.22 4.99
CA GLN A 220 5.94 -8.48 4.09
C GLN A 220 5.35 -9.86 4.37
N ARG A 221 6.17 -10.92 4.38
CA ARG A 221 5.77 -12.29 4.69
C ARG A 221 5.09 -12.38 6.05
N ASP A 222 5.72 -11.81 7.07
CA ASP A 222 5.25 -11.86 8.45
C ASP A 222 3.89 -11.20 8.62
N PHE A 223 3.71 -10.03 8.03
CA PHE A 223 2.44 -9.31 8.10
C PHE A 223 1.35 -10.05 7.30
N PHE A 224 1.67 -10.46 6.08
CA PHE A 224 0.75 -11.19 5.22
C PHE A 224 0.28 -12.49 5.90
N GLY A 225 1.20 -13.34 6.36
CA GLY A 225 0.87 -14.62 6.96
C GLY A 225 0.09 -14.50 8.27
N ARG A 226 0.29 -13.40 9.02
CA ARG A 226 -0.44 -13.16 10.28
C ARG A 226 -1.82 -12.54 10.06
N TYR A 227 -1.94 -11.58 9.14
CA TYR A 227 -3.10 -10.68 9.09
C TYR A 227 -3.88 -10.74 7.78
N VAL A 228 -3.34 -11.29 6.70
CA VAL A 228 -4.02 -11.38 5.39
C VAL A 228 -4.33 -12.82 5.01
N GLY A 229 -3.31 -13.66 4.99
CA GLY A 229 -3.36 -15.08 4.65
C GLY A 229 -4.54 -15.84 5.30
N PRO A 230 -4.76 -15.70 6.62
CA PRO A 230 -5.78 -16.50 7.32
C PRO A 230 -7.22 -16.20 6.90
N PHE A 231 -7.56 -14.97 6.54
CA PHE A 231 -8.96 -14.56 6.33
C PHE A 231 -9.37 -14.57 4.85
N PHE A 232 -8.44 -14.25 3.94
CA PHE A 232 -8.80 -13.91 2.56
C PHE A 232 -9.54 -15.03 1.80
N PRO A 233 -9.25 -16.33 1.98
CA PRO A 233 -9.95 -17.37 1.23
C PRO A 233 -11.45 -17.40 1.57
N VAL A 234 -11.77 -17.28 2.86
CA VAL A 234 -13.16 -17.30 3.36
C VAL A 234 -13.87 -15.99 2.99
N PHE A 235 -13.20 -14.85 3.11
CA PHE A 235 -13.72 -13.54 2.72
C PHE A 235 -14.11 -13.48 1.24
N CYS A 236 -13.21 -13.92 0.34
CA CYS A 236 -13.52 -13.93 -1.10
C CYS A 236 -14.70 -14.85 -1.41
N VAL A 237 -14.79 -16.02 -0.76
CA VAL A 237 -15.94 -16.93 -0.92
C VAL A 237 -17.23 -16.29 -0.42
N ALA A 238 -17.21 -15.55 0.69
CA ALA A 238 -18.38 -14.85 1.21
C ALA A 238 -18.92 -13.82 0.22
N ILE A 239 -18.03 -13.02 -0.39
CA ILE A 239 -18.42 -12.07 -1.45
C ILE A 239 -19.02 -12.79 -2.65
N SER A 240 -18.36 -13.85 -3.14
CA SER A 240 -18.83 -14.58 -4.31
C SER A 240 -20.17 -15.29 -4.10
N LYS A 241 -20.51 -15.67 -2.86
CA LYS A 241 -21.77 -16.32 -2.50
C LYS A 241 -22.92 -15.36 -2.24
N SER A 242 -22.65 -14.06 -2.11
CA SER A 242 -23.70 -13.07 -1.97
C SER A 242 -24.50 -12.95 -3.27
N ASP A 243 -25.82 -12.97 -3.17
CA ASP A 243 -26.72 -12.79 -4.31
C ASP A 243 -26.72 -11.34 -4.80
N LYS A 244 -26.38 -10.39 -3.93
CA LYS A 244 -26.27 -8.97 -4.24
C LYS A 244 -24.95 -8.60 -4.91
N SER A 245 -23.91 -9.39 -4.72
CA SER A 245 -22.65 -9.19 -5.43
C SER A 245 -22.84 -9.47 -6.93
N ASN A 246 -22.62 -8.46 -7.77
CA ASN A 246 -22.53 -8.54 -9.22
C ASN A 246 -21.11 -8.17 -9.67
N PHE A 247 -20.73 -6.89 -9.58
CA PHE A 247 -19.36 -6.42 -9.81
C PHE A 247 -18.36 -7.03 -8.82
N TYR A 248 -18.73 -7.08 -7.54
CA TYR A 248 -17.84 -7.54 -6.46
C TYR A 248 -17.52 -9.04 -6.54
N LYS A 249 -18.28 -9.84 -7.29
CA LYS A 249 -17.88 -11.22 -7.61
C LYS A 249 -16.57 -11.25 -8.40
N TYR A 250 -16.38 -10.31 -9.34
CA TYR A 250 -15.14 -10.16 -10.11
C TYR A 250 -14.01 -9.58 -9.26
N VAL A 251 -14.31 -8.60 -8.40
CA VAL A 251 -13.34 -8.06 -7.43
C VAL A 251 -12.84 -9.15 -6.50
N ALA A 252 -13.72 -10.01 -5.99
CA ALA A 252 -13.36 -11.15 -5.15
C ALA A 252 -12.55 -12.21 -5.91
N GLY A 253 -12.92 -12.50 -7.16
CA GLY A 253 -12.16 -13.40 -8.04
C GLY A 253 -10.71 -12.91 -8.26
N PHE A 254 -10.56 -11.63 -8.59
CA PHE A 254 -9.25 -10.99 -8.74
C PHE A 254 -8.46 -10.96 -7.42
N SER A 255 -9.11 -10.55 -6.31
CA SER A 255 -8.50 -10.53 -4.97
C SER A 255 -7.95 -11.91 -4.60
N ARG A 256 -8.75 -12.97 -4.80
CA ARG A 256 -8.33 -14.34 -4.50
C ARG A 256 -7.15 -14.77 -5.36
N ALA A 257 -7.20 -14.52 -6.67
CA ALA A 257 -6.11 -14.89 -7.57
C ALA A 257 -4.80 -14.16 -7.21
N PHE A 258 -4.87 -12.87 -6.92
CA PHE A 258 -3.71 -12.07 -6.52
C PHE A 258 -3.13 -12.53 -5.17
N LEU A 259 -3.97 -12.73 -4.15
CA LEU A 259 -3.50 -13.12 -2.82
C LEU A 259 -2.97 -14.56 -2.77
N LEU A 260 -3.43 -15.43 -3.67
CA LEU A 260 -2.80 -16.75 -3.88
C LEU A 260 -1.38 -16.61 -4.45
N VAL A 261 -1.18 -15.76 -5.45
CA VAL A 261 0.17 -15.45 -5.96
C VAL A 261 1.05 -14.86 -4.86
N GLU A 262 0.52 -13.96 -4.02
CA GLU A 262 1.26 -13.40 -2.88
C GLU A 262 1.68 -14.48 -1.87
N THR A 263 0.82 -15.47 -1.63
CA THR A 263 1.13 -16.63 -0.76
C THR A 263 2.35 -17.39 -1.28
N GLU A 264 2.42 -17.63 -2.60
CA GLU A 264 3.55 -18.31 -3.24
C GLU A 264 4.83 -17.45 -3.24
N VAL A 265 4.72 -16.17 -3.59
CA VAL A 265 5.84 -15.22 -3.65
C VAL A 265 6.48 -15.03 -2.27
N LEU A 266 5.65 -14.86 -1.24
CA LEU A 266 6.11 -14.67 0.13
C LEU A 266 6.46 -15.99 0.84
N LYS A 267 6.16 -17.14 0.22
CA LYS A 267 6.36 -18.50 0.76
C LYS A 267 5.68 -18.69 2.11
N VAL A 268 4.43 -18.27 2.19
CA VAL A 268 3.58 -18.46 3.37
C VAL A 268 2.85 -19.80 3.16
N PHE A 269 3.12 -20.78 4.02
CA PHE A 269 2.51 -22.12 3.98
C PHE A 269 2.00 -22.49 5.38
#